data_AF-A0A497FEC6-F1
#
_entry.id   AF-A0A497FEC6-F1
#
_cell.length_a   1.000
_cell.length_b   1.000
_cell.length_c   1.000
_cell.angle_alpha   90.00
_cell.angle_beta   90.00
_cell.angle_gamma   90.00
#
_symmetry.space_group_name_H-M   'P 1'
#
loop_
_entity.id
_entity.type
_entity.pdbx_description
1 polymer ?
#
loop_
_entity_poly.entity_id
_entity_poly.type
_entity_poly.pdbx_seq_one_letter_code
_entity_poly.pdbx_strand_id
1 'polypeptide(L)'
;MEKLKDVGVDVESLIIDLIVDNLNLKPEEELEVHRELARRFLEEGMKLIDVNPVQASEKLYKAAEEAVKTLVLKHRLRSIVERVEKRGRWKVEDLFDAISELRQIYSDDIRRWWDSAWNLHVWGFHEAKATKRYVEERIRDVEELVKLAIE
;
A
#
# COMPACT_ATOMS: atom_id res chain seq x y z
N MET A 1 -18.37 11.43 4.76
CA MET A 1 -17.03 11.55 4.15
C MET A 1 -16.16 12.57 4.87
N GLU A 2 -16.60 13.83 5.01
CA GLU A 2 -15.80 14.90 5.64
C GLU A 2 -15.37 14.59 7.09
N LYS A 3 -16.31 14.16 7.95
CA LYS A 3 -16.00 13.68 9.32
C LYS A 3 -15.05 12.48 9.40
N LEU A 4 -14.92 11.67 8.34
CA LEU A 4 -14.01 10.51 8.34
C LEU A 4 -12.58 10.91 7.99
N LYS A 5 -12.42 11.96 7.16
CA LYS A 5 -11.11 12.56 6.87
C LYS A 5 -10.50 13.21 8.11
N ASP A 6 -11.32 13.86 8.93
CA ASP A 6 -10.88 14.49 10.19
C ASP A 6 -10.41 13.49 11.25
N VAL A 7 -10.82 12.23 11.15
CA VAL A 7 -10.42 11.14 12.05
C VAL A 7 -9.23 10.35 11.47
N GLY A 8 -8.70 10.76 10.31
CA GLY A 8 -7.55 10.11 9.65
C GLY A 8 -7.85 8.70 9.15
N VAL A 9 -9.13 8.37 8.95
CA VAL A 9 -9.55 7.02 8.55
C VAL A 9 -9.47 6.89 7.02
N ASP A 10 -8.68 5.94 6.54
CA ASP A 10 -8.66 5.56 5.12
C ASP A 10 -9.89 4.70 4.79
N VAL A 11 -10.95 5.38 4.35
CA VAL A 11 -12.23 4.75 4.00
C VAL A 11 -12.11 3.86 2.77
N GLU A 12 -11.23 4.20 1.82
CA GLU A 12 -11.06 3.41 0.59
C GLU A 12 -10.44 2.05 0.93
N SER A 13 -9.35 2.03 1.70
CA SER A 13 -8.75 0.77 2.15
C SER A 13 -9.70 -0.06 3.02
N LEU A 14 -10.47 0.57 3.92
CA LEU A 14 -11.44 -0.16 4.74
C LEU A 14 -12.55 -0.82 3.91
N ILE A 15 -13.05 -0.13 2.89
CA ILE A 15 -14.09 -0.69 2.01
C ILE A 15 -13.50 -1.83 1.18
N ILE A 16 -12.28 -1.68 0.66
CA ILE A 16 -11.59 -2.74 -0.08
C ILE A 16 -11.42 -3.97 0.79
N ASP A 17 -10.82 -3.81 1.98
CA ASP A 17 -10.58 -4.91 2.92
C ASP A 17 -11.91 -5.62 3.29
N LEU A 18 -12.98 -4.86 3.54
CA LEU A 18 -14.30 -5.43 3.84
C LEU A 18 -14.86 -6.23 2.65
N ILE A 19 -14.74 -5.70 1.43
CA ILE A 19 -15.21 -6.39 0.23
C ILE A 19 -14.43 -7.70 0.03
N VAL A 20 -13.10 -7.64 0.11
CA VAL A 20 -12.22 -8.81 -0.05
C VAL A 20 -12.56 -9.90 0.96
N ASP A 21 -12.68 -9.53 2.25
CA ASP A 21 -13.04 -10.45 3.34
C ASP A 21 -14.41 -11.13 3.11
N ASN A 22 -15.38 -10.42 2.52
CA ASN A 22 -16.72 -10.96 2.27
C ASN A 22 -16.84 -11.80 0.98
N LEU A 23 -15.86 -11.74 0.07
CA LEU A 23 -15.90 -12.47 -1.19
C LEU A 23 -15.50 -13.95 -1.06
N ASN A 24 -15.00 -14.40 0.10
CA ASN A 24 -14.50 -15.76 0.33
C ASN A 24 -13.55 -16.23 -0.79
N LEU A 25 -12.64 -15.34 -1.19
CA LEU A 25 -11.68 -15.60 -2.26
C LEU A 25 -10.71 -16.71 -1.86
N LYS A 26 -10.25 -17.48 -2.85
CA LYS A 26 -9.06 -18.32 -2.67
C LYS A 26 -7.82 -17.43 -2.53
N PRO A 27 -6.75 -17.90 -1.87
CA PRO A 27 -5.53 -17.12 -1.71
C PRO A 27 -4.96 -16.57 -3.03
N GLU A 28 -5.07 -17.34 -4.12
CA GLU A 28 -4.61 -16.94 -5.45
C GLU A 28 -5.49 -15.85 -6.08
N GLU A 29 -6.78 -15.83 -5.77
CA GLU A 29 -7.72 -14.81 -6.24
C GLU A 29 -7.53 -13.50 -5.47
N GLU A 30 -7.40 -13.57 -4.14
CA GLU A 30 -7.10 -12.42 -3.29
C GLU A 30 -5.76 -11.77 -3.67
N LEU A 31 -4.74 -12.60 -3.91
CA LEU A 31 -3.43 -12.15 -4.38
C LEU A 31 -3.56 -11.36 -5.70
N GLU A 32 -4.35 -11.83 -6.66
CA GLU A 32 -4.52 -11.11 -7.93
C GLU A 32 -5.33 -9.81 -7.76
N VAL A 33 -6.30 -9.76 -6.83
CA VAL A 33 -7.01 -8.53 -6.49
C VAL A 33 -6.03 -7.46 -5.99
N HIS A 34 -5.18 -7.80 -5.02
CA HIS A 34 -4.18 -6.86 -4.50
C HIS A 34 -3.14 -6.46 -5.56
N ARG A 35 -2.74 -7.39 -6.46
CA ARG A 35 -1.87 -7.06 -7.61
C ARG A 35 -2.49 -6.02 -8.53
N GLU A 36 -3.76 -6.20 -8.89
CA GLU A 36 -4.47 -5.28 -9.78
C GLU A 36 -4.68 -3.92 -9.12
N LEU A 37 -5.01 -3.88 -7.82
CA LEU A 37 -5.13 -2.64 -7.06
C LEU A 37 -3.79 -1.89 -6.99
N ALA A 38 -2.67 -2.60 -6.75
CA ALA A 38 -1.35 -1.99 -6.74
C ALA A 38 -1.01 -1.32 -8.08
N ARG A 39 -1.30 -1.99 -9.21
CA ARG A 39 -1.11 -1.41 -10.56
C ARG A 39 -1.97 -0.18 -10.76
N ARG A 40 -3.27 -0.28 -10.47
CA ARG A 40 -4.22 0.82 -10.67
C ARG A 40 -3.86 2.05 -9.86
N PHE A 41 -3.54 1.88 -8.58
CA PHE A 41 -3.16 3.00 -7.73
C PHE A 41 -1.83 3.63 -8.16
N LEU A 42 -0.87 2.85 -8.66
CA LEU A 42 0.36 3.39 -9.23
C LEU A 42 0.05 4.27 -10.45
N GLU A 43 -0.75 3.77 -11.39
CA GLU A 43 -1.15 4.52 -12.58
C GLU A 43 -1.93 5.80 -12.25
N GLU A 44 -2.86 5.74 -11.30
CA GLU A 44 -3.61 6.90 -10.82
C GLU A 44 -2.68 7.93 -10.17
N GLY A 45 -1.78 7.47 -9.29
CA GLY A 45 -0.80 8.31 -8.62
C GLY A 45 0.10 9.05 -9.61
N MET A 46 0.61 8.34 -10.63
CA MET A 46 1.43 8.93 -11.69
C MET A 46 0.71 10.04 -12.46
N LYS A 47 -0.56 9.83 -12.82
CA LYS A 47 -1.37 10.84 -13.54
C LYS A 47 -1.62 12.10 -12.70
N LEU A 48 -1.55 12.00 -11.37
CA LEU A 48 -1.83 13.09 -10.45
C LEU A 48 -0.60 13.91 -10.06
N ILE A 49 0.64 13.48 -10.37
CA ILE A 49 1.86 14.15 -9.92
C ILE A 49 1.88 15.64 -10.32
N ASP A 50 1.52 15.95 -11.56
CA ASP A 50 1.53 17.31 -12.08
C ASP A 50 0.29 18.13 -11.69
N VAL A 51 -0.82 17.45 -11.36
CA VAL A 51 -2.13 18.09 -11.14
C VAL A 51 -2.37 18.33 -9.65
N ASN A 52 -2.11 17.31 -8.83
CA ASN A 52 -2.35 17.32 -7.39
C ASN A 52 -1.35 16.37 -6.69
N PRO A 53 -0.12 16.84 -6.37
CA PRO A 53 0.90 16.04 -5.70
C PRO A 53 0.47 15.44 -4.34
N VAL A 54 -0.45 16.09 -3.63
CA VAL A 54 -1.01 15.60 -2.35
C VAL A 54 -1.84 14.34 -2.60
N GLN A 55 -2.72 14.36 -3.59
CA GLN A 55 -3.50 13.17 -3.98
C GLN A 55 -2.64 12.11 -4.68
N ALA A 56 -1.62 12.51 -5.45
CA ALA A 56 -0.64 11.57 -5.99
C ALA A 56 0.06 10.79 -4.86
N SER A 57 0.43 11.47 -3.78
CA SER A 57 1.06 10.87 -2.61
C SER A 57 0.17 9.81 -1.94
N GLU A 58 -1.13 10.07 -1.83
CA GLU A 58 -2.11 9.10 -1.31
C GLU A 58 -2.18 7.85 -2.19
N LYS A 59 -2.34 8.02 -3.51
CA LYS A 59 -2.45 6.90 -4.45
C LYS A 59 -1.17 6.08 -4.55
N LEU A 60 -0.01 6.72 -4.54
CA LEU A 60 1.29 6.03 -4.53
C LEU A 60 1.52 5.25 -3.23
N TYR A 61 1.09 5.77 -2.08
CA TYR A 61 1.11 4.99 -0.84
C TYR A 61 0.18 3.78 -0.92
N LYS A 62 -1.04 3.94 -1.43
CA LYS A 62 -1.98 2.82 -1.63
C LYS A 62 -1.41 1.75 -2.57
N ALA A 63 -0.71 2.15 -3.62
CA ALA A 63 -0.01 1.21 -4.48
C ALA A 63 1.02 0.37 -3.72
N ALA A 64 1.80 1.01 -2.84
CA ALA A 64 2.77 0.33 -1.98
C ALA A 64 2.10 -0.59 -0.94
N GLU A 65 1.00 -0.16 -0.32
CA GLU A 65 0.22 -0.98 0.63
C GLU A 65 -0.26 -2.28 -0.04
N GLU A 66 -0.88 -2.17 -1.21
CA GLU A 66 -1.39 -3.31 -1.97
C GLU A 66 -0.26 -4.22 -2.49
N ALA A 67 0.90 -3.64 -2.82
CA ALA A 67 2.10 -4.40 -3.15
C ALA A 67 2.63 -5.22 -1.95
N VAL A 68 2.63 -4.65 -0.74
CA VAL A 68 3.03 -5.39 0.47
C VAL A 68 2.03 -6.50 0.79
N LYS A 69 0.72 -6.24 0.71
CA LYS A 69 -0.33 -7.27 0.89
C LYS A 69 -0.14 -8.43 -0.10
N THR A 70 0.11 -8.11 -1.36
CA THR A 70 0.44 -9.10 -2.41
C THR A 70 1.65 -9.96 -2.02
N LEU A 71 2.74 -9.33 -1.55
CA LEU A 71 3.96 -10.04 -1.17
C LEU A 71 3.78 -10.93 0.05
N VAL A 72 2.97 -10.50 1.02
CA VAL A 72 2.59 -11.31 2.19
C VAL A 72 1.88 -12.59 1.77
N LEU A 73 0.90 -12.49 0.86
CA LEU A 73 0.15 -13.63 0.33
C LEU A 73 1.05 -14.54 -0.53
N LYS A 74 1.87 -13.95 -1.41
CA LYS A 74 2.82 -14.69 -2.27
C LYS A 74 3.78 -15.57 -1.47
N HIS A 75 4.30 -15.05 -0.35
CA HIS A 75 5.22 -15.77 0.52
C HIS A 75 4.55 -16.50 1.69
N ARG A 76 3.21 -16.43 1.78
CA ARG A 76 2.41 -17.09 2.81
C ARG A 76 2.93 -16.80 4.21
N LEU A 77 3.11 -15.52 4.55
CA LEU A 77 3.55 -15.11 5.90
C LEU A 77 2.43 -15.35 6.92
N ARG A 78 2.27 -16.63 7.34
CA ARG A 78 1.08 -17.15 8.04
C ARG A 78 0.69 -16.35 9.28
N SER A 79 1.65 -15.93 10.09
CA SER A 79 1.39 -15.16 11.32
C SER A 79 0.72 -13.81 11.06
N ILE A 80 0.97 -13.21 9.90
CA ILE A 80 0.35 -11.96 9.46
C ILE A 80 -1.02 -12.27 8.84
N VAL A 81 -1.08 -13.22 7.91
CA VAL A 81 -2.33 -13.64 7.22
C VAL A 81 -3.41 -14.03 8.24
N GLU A 82 -3.13 -14.97 9.14
CA GLU A 82 -4.10 -15.46 10.14
C GLU A 82 -4.62 -14.33 11.05
N ARG A 83 -3.75 -13.36 11.37
CA ARG A 83 -4.10 -12.22 12.22
C ARG A 83 -4.98 -11.21 11.49
N VAL A 84 -4.71 -10.97 10.20
CA VAL A 84 -5.51 -10.09 9.36
C VAL A 84 -6.88 -10.70 9.10
N GLU A 85 -6.94 -11.98 8.71
CA GLU A 85 -8.19 -12.73 8.47
C GLU A 85 -9.09 -12.73 9.71
N LYS A 86 -8.54 -13.08 10.89
CA LYS A 86 -9.30 -13.06 12.15
C LYS A 86 -9.90 -11.69 12.46
N ARG A 87 -9.26 -10.62 11.99
CA ARG A 87 -9.64 -9.24 12.24
C ARG A 87 -10.49 -8.64 11.11
N GLY A 88 -10.52 -9.27 9.93
CA GLY A 88 -11.23 -8.82 8.72
C GLY A 88 -10.70 -7.52 8.09
N ARG A 89 -9.50 -7.07 8.48
CA ARG A 89 -8.86 -5.87 7.90
C ARG A 89 -7.37 -5.79 8.22
N TRP A 90 -6.63 -5.12 7.34
CA TRP A 90 -5.24 -4.76 7.58
C TRP A 90 -5.11 -3.58 8.54
N LYS A 91 -3.97 -3.52 9.22
CA LYS A 91 -3.51 -2.30 9.89
C LYS A 91 -2.10 -1.99 9.46
N VAL A 92 -1.72 -0.74 9.69
CA VAL A 92 -0.37 -0.25 9.41
C VAL A 92 0.70 -1.07 10.12
N GLU A 93 0.45 -1.54 11.36
CA GLU A 93 1.43 -2.36 12.08
C GLU A 93 1.71 -3.69 11.37
N ASP A 94 0.71 -4.30 10.71
CA ASP A 94 0.90 -5.55 9.98
C ASP A 94 1.76 -5.34 8.72
N LEU A 95 1.69 -4.16 8.11
CA LEU A 95 2.51 -3.80 6.95
C LEU A 95 3.97 -3.60 7.38
N PHE A 96 4.21 -2.96 8.53
CA PHE A 96 5.57 -2.82 9.07
C PHE A 96 6.17 -4.17 9.51
N ASP A 97 5.37 -5.04 10.13
CA ASP A 97 5.76 -6.43 10.42
C ASP A 97 6.09 -7.17 9.11
N ALA A 98 5.23 -7.05 8.09
CA ALA A 98 5.44 -7.67 6.79
C ALA A 98 6.76 -7.21 6.15
N ILE A 99 7.07 -5.92 6.17
CA ILE A 99 8.33 -5.40 5.66
C ILE A 99 9.51 -6.01 6.42
N SER A 100 9.41 -6.19 7.74
CA SER A 100 10.48 -6.81 8.54
C SER A 100 10.76 -8.26 8.13
N GLU A 101 9.72 -9.03 7.82
CA GLU A 101 9.83 -10.40 7.30
C GLU A 101 10.33 -10.43 5.85
N LEU A 102 9.77 -9.58 4.98
CA LEU A 102 10.11 -9.53 3.56
C LEU A 102 11.56 -9.09 3.31
N ARG A 103 12.17 -8.29 4.20
CA ARG A 103 13.61 -7.97 4.16
C ARG A 103 14.50 -9.20 4.27
N GLN A 104 14.05 -10.25 4.97
CA GLN A 104 14.79 -11.51 5.11
C GLN A 104 14.71 -12.37 3.84
N ILE A 105 13.64 -12.19 3.05
CA ILE A 105 13.38 -12.93 1.82
C ILE A 105 14.06 -12.23 0.62
N TYR A 106 14.05 -10.90 0.62
CA TYR A 106 14.60 -10.07 -0.43
C TYR A 106 15.88 -9.36 0.04
N SER A 107 15.88 -8.02 0.04
CA SER A 107 16.99 -7.19 0.53
C SER A 107 16.45 -6.08 1.43
N ASP A 108 17.36 -5.32 2.06
CA ASP A 108 16.97 -4.13 2.83
C ASP A 108 16.33 -3.03 1.97
N ASP A 109 16.42 -3.11 0.64
CA ASP A 109 15.79 -2.15 -0.26
C ASP A 109 14.28 -2.07 -0.05
N ILE A 110 13.61 -3.19 0.26
CA ILE A 110 12.17 -3.18 0.49
C ILE A 110 11.77 -2.27 1.67
N ARG A 111 12.64 -2.17 2.69
CA ARG A 111 12.44 -1.25 3.81
C ARG A 111 12.55 0.20 3.35
N ARG A 112 13.60 0.52 2.58
CA ARG A 112 13.78 1.85 2.00
C ARG A 112 12.59 2.23 1.12
N TRP A 113 12.08 1.30 0.32
CA TRP A 113 10.94 1.55 -0.54
C TRP A 113 9.66 1.83 0.24
N TRP A 114 9.41 1.02 1.27
CA TRP A 114 8.31 1.26 2.20
C TRP A 114 8.46 2.58 2.96
N ASP A 115 9.65 2.93 3.43
CA ASP A 115 9.92 4.19 4.12
C ASP A 115 9.63 5.40 3.20
N SER A 116 9.95 5.30 1.91
CA SER A 116 9.58 6.30 0.89
C SER A 116 8.06 6.41 0.71
N ALA A 117 7.34 5.29 0.63
CA ALA A 117 5.88 5.28 0.57
C ALA A 117 5.21 5.83 1.83
N TRP A 118 5.72 5.47 3.02
CA TRP A 118 5.25 6.00 4.30
C TRP A 118 5.44 7.51 4.41
N ASN A 119 6.55 8.04 3.88
CA ASN A 119 6.76 9.47 3.78
C ASN A 119 5.78 10.18 2.83
N LEU A 120 5.33 9.53 1.75
CA LEU A 120 4.25 10.05 0.90
C LEU A 120 2.92 10.07 1.66
N HIS A 121 2.62 9.05 2.45
CA HIS A 121 1.42 8.99 3.28
C HIS A 121 1.37 10.11 4.32
N VAL A 122 2.41 10.21 5.16
CA VAL A 122 2.42 11.15 6.29
C VAL A 122 2.60 12.59 5.79
N TRP A 123 3.73 12.89 5.18
CA TRP A 123 4.05 14.26 4.78
C TRP A 123 3.32 14.70 3.52
N GLY A 124 3.10 13.77 2.59
CA GLY A 124 2.47 14.09 1.33
C GLY A 124 0.96 14.26 1.45
N PHE A 125 0.27 13.25 1.98
CA PHE A 125 -1.18 13.24 2.08
C PHE A 125 -1.69 13.87 3.38
N HIS A 126 -1.37 13.32 4.56
CA HIS A 126 -1.95 13.77 5.84
C HIS A 126 -1.55 15.21 6.20
N GLU A 127 -0.29 15.54 6.03
CA GLU A 127 0.21 16.91 6.28
C GLU A 127 -0.01 17.85 5.09
N ALA A 128 -0.45 17.32 3.93
CA ALA A 128 -0.66 18.06 2.70
C ALA A 128 0.55 18.92 2.25
N LYS A 129 1.78 18.45 2.49
CA LYS A 129 3.03 19.18 2.19
C LYS A 129 3.74 18.69 0.93
N ALA A 130 3.17 17.72 0.20
CA ALA A 130 3.78 17.23 -1.03
C ALA A 130 3.84 18.32 -2.11
N THR A 131 5.05 18.55 -2.61
CA THR A 131 5.28 19.21 -3.90
C THR A 131 5.48 18.15 -4.98
N LYS A 132 5.37 18.52 -6.26
CA LYS A 132 5.72 17.62 -7.37
C LYS A 132 7.09 16.98 -7.17
N ARG A 133 8.11 17.80 -6.89
CA ARG A 133 9.48 17.35 -6.64
C ARG A 133 9.57 16.35 -5.48
N TYR A 134 8.84 16.60 -4.39
CA TYR A 134 8.81 15.68 -3.24
C TYR A 134 8.32 14.27 -3.63
N VAL A 135 7.34 14.21 -4.53
CA VAL A 135 6.81 12.95 -5.08
C VAL A 135 7.81 12.30 -6.04
N GLU A 136 8.37 13.07 -6.97
CA GLU A 136 9.35 12.58 -7.96
C GLU A 136 10.61 11.99 -7.31
N GLU A 137 11.06 12.54 -6.17
CA GLU A 137 12.20 12.00 -5.42
C GLU A 137 11.92 10.62 -4.78
N ARG A 138 10.66 10.20 -4.69
CA ARG A 138 10.21 8.97 -4.00
C ARG A 138 9.54 7.96 -4.91
N ILE A 139 9.07 8.37 -6.09
CA ILE A 139 8.24 7.51 -6.93
C ILE A 139 8.95 6.23 -7.37
N ARG A 140 10.26 6.32 -7.68
CA ARG A 140 11.04 5.17 -8.11
C ARG A 140 11.01 4.04 -7.08
N ASP A 141 11.07 4.38 -5.80
CA ASP A 141 11.01 3.41 -4.72
C ASP A 141 9.64 2.70 -4.67
N VAL A 142 8.55 3.43 -4.90
CA VAL A 142 7.20 2.85 -5.00
C VAL A 142 7.08 1.95 -6.24
N GLU A 143 7.60 2.39 -7.38
CA GLU A 143 7.60 1.60 -8.63
C GLU A 143 8.33 0.27 -8.46
N GLU A 144 9.51 0.27 -7.83
CA GLU A 144 10.28 -0.97 -7.59
C GLU A 144 9.55 -1.93 -6.63
N LEU A 145 8.90 -1.40 -5.59
CA LEU A 145 8.08 -2.23 -4.68
C LEU A 145 6.87 -2.84 -5.38
N VAL A 146 6.14 -2.05 -6.18
CA VAL A 146 5.01 -2.55 -6.97
C VAL A 146 5.47 -3.58 -7.99
N LYS A 147 6.58 -3.31 -8.71
CA LYS A 147 7.19 -4.23 -9.66
C LYS A 147 7.53 -5.57 -9.02
N LEU A 148 8.17 -5.55 -7.84
CA LEU A 148 8.51 -6.76 -7.09
C LEU A 148 7.27 -7.60 -6.74
N ALA A 149 6.13 -6.94 -6.46
CA ALA A 149 4.89 -7.61 -6.10
C ALA A 149 4.17 -8.25 -7.31
N ILE A 150 4.25 -7.62 -8.49
CA ILE A 150 3.50 -8.05 -9.69
C ILE A 150 4.27 -9.04 -10.58
N GLU A 151 5.59 -9.09 -10.48
CA GLU A 151 6.44 -10.14 -11.08
C GLU A 151 6.27 -11.50 -10.37
#